data_AF-A0A662CRW5-F1
#
_entry.id   AF-A0A662CRW5-F1
#
_cell.length_a   1.000
_cell.length_b   1.000
_cell.length_c   1.000
_cell.angle_alpha   90.00
_cell.angle_beta   90.00
_cell.angle_gamma   90.00
#
_symmetry.space_group_name_H-M   'P 1'
#
loop_
_entity.id
_entity.type
_entity.pdbx_description
1 polymer ?
#
loop_
_entity_poly.entity_id
_entity_poly.type
_entity_poly.pdbx_seq_one_letter_code
_entity_poly.pdbx_strand_id
1 'polypeptide(L)'
;MLFQGVINNCQDGCEDKDDHNVLHRNQNQYKEDIMVRKRILVSDRVRQVNGSFAFIPHRFLSGGFLASLSRVELLLYFFLVVASDRYGLSYYGRNSICSILNVSEDEYCSARDQLIAGDLIAFDGSLFQVLELPASSVREGGIR
;
A
#
# COMPACT_ATOMS: atom_id res chain seq x y z
N MET A 1 -31.44 47.27 49.67
CA MET A 1 -30.93 47.82 50.95
C MET A 1 -30.17 46.71 51.67
N LEU A 2 -28.84 46.86 51.74
CA LEU A 2 -27.86 46.49 52.79
C LEU A 2 -27.84 45.02 53.29
N PHE A 3 -26.71 44.31 53.40
CA PHE A 3 -25.36 44.63 53.93
C PHE A 3 -24.31 43.76 53.20
N GLN A 4 -23.18 44.24 52.67
CA GLN A 4 -21.93 44.77 53.28
C GLN A 4 -21.01 43.72 53.96
N GLY A 5 -19.85 43.48 53.33
CA GLY A 5 -18.55 43.15 53.95
C GLY A 5 -18.32 41.66 54.28
N VAL A 6 -17.10 41.10 54.28
CA VAL A 6 -15.75 41.66 54.39
C VAL A 6 -14.76 40.62 53.82
N ILE A 7 -13.75 41.09 53.08
CA ILE A 7 -12.52 40.35 52.73
C ILE A 7 -11.62 40.32 53.98
N ASN A 8 -11.09 39.16 54.38
CA ASN A 8 -9.84 39.08 55.14
C ASN A 8 -9.06 37.81 54.81
N ASN A 9 -7.76 38.03 54.62
CA ASN A 9 -6.71 37.16 54.13
C ASN A 9 -6.41 35.98 55.05
N CYS A 10 -5.88 34.89 54.48
CA CYS A 10 -4.59 34.32 54.88
C CYS A 10 -3.94 33.66 53.66
N GLN A 11 -2.79 34.20 53.29
CA GLN A 11 -1.82 33.53 52.43
C GLN A 11 -1.18 32.42 53.25
N ASP A 12 -1.27 31.18 52.78
CA ASP A 12 -0.22 30.20 53.01
C ASP A 12 0.12 29.60 51.65
N GLY A 13 1.35 29.86 51.22
CA GLY A 13 1.87 29.43 49.93
C GLY A 13 2.20 27.95 49.94
N CYS A 14 1.77 27.26 48.89
CA CYS A 14 2.54 26.18 48.30
C CYS A 14 2.85 26.61 46.86
N GLU A 15 4.08 27.04 46.62
CA GLU A 15 4.64 27.09 45.27
C GLU A 15 4.80 25.64 44.80
N ASP A 16 3.88 25.13 43.98
CA ASP A 16 4.14 23.99 43.13
C ASP A 16 4.32 24.51 41.69
N LYS A 17 5.58 24.76 41.36
CA LYS A 17 6.04 24.97 40.00
C LYS A 17 6.09 23.62 39.29
N ASP A 18 5.80 23.64 37.99
CA ASP A 18 6.18 22.65 36.97
C ASP A 18 5.16 21.58 36.54
N ASP A 19 3.92 21.97 36.22
CA ASP A 19 2.94 21.09 35.53
C ASP A 19 3.05 21.07 33.99
N HIS A 20 3.91 21.91 33.38
CA HIS A 20 3.97 22.04 31.92
C HIS A 20 4.86 21.01 31.21
N ASN A 21 5.59 20.14 31.92
CA ASN A 21 6.50 19.17 31.30
C ASN A 21 5.98 17.72 31.30
N VAL A 22 4.80 17.44 31.86
CA VAL A 22 4.27 16.07 31.97
C VAL A 22 3.53 15.62 30.70
N LEU A 23 3.03 16.55 29.88
CA LEU A 23 2.22 16.21 28.69
C LEU A 23 3.03 15.85 27.44
N HIS A 24 4.30 16.25 27.33
CA HIS A 24 5.13 15.91 26.17
C HIS A 24 5.84 14.55 26.27
N ARG A 25 5.99 14.00 27.49
CA ARG A 25 6.65 12.70 27.71
C ARG A 25 5.79 11.50 27.31
N ASN A 26 4.46 11.66 27.35
CA ASN A 26 3.51 10.58 27.13
C ASN A 26 3.34 10.20 25.65
N GLN A 27 3.53 11.13 24.70
CA GLN A 27 3.27 10.85 23.27
C GLN A 27 4.26 9.83 22.67
N ASN A 28 5.53 9.86 23.08
CA ASN A 28 6.52 8.89 22.61
C ASN A 28 6.39 7.54 23.29
N GLN A 29 5.86 7.49 24.52
CA GLN A 29 5.63 6.23 25.25
C GLN A 29 4.45 5.44 24.66
N TYR A 30 3.34 6.10 24.30
CA TYR A 30 2.21 5.43 23.64
C TYR A 30 2.53 4.93 22.23
N LYS A 31 3.54 5.51 21.56
CA LYS A 31 3.98 5.07 20.23
C LYS A 31 4.78 3.76 20.27
N GLU A 32 5.51 3.52 21.35
CA GLU A 32 6.27 2.28 21.58
C GLU A 32 5.33 1.11 21.93
N ASP A 33 4.25 1.35 22.70
CA ASP A 33 3.30 0.31 23.11
C ASP A 33 2.29 -0.09 22.02
N ILE A 34 2.15 0.69 20.94
CA ILE A 34 1.34 0.35 19.74
C ILE A 34 2.24 -0.08 18.57
N MET A 35 3.47 -0.55 18.84
CA MET A 35 4.20 -1.31 17.83
C MET A 35 3.63 -2.73 17.76
N VAL A 36 2.72 -2.97 16.81
CA VAL A 36 2.25 -4.32 16.49
C VAL A 36 3.45 -5.17 16.04
N ARG A 37 4.00 -5.94 16.98
CA ARG A 37 5.11 -6.85 16.69
C ARG A 37 4.62 -7.93 15.73
N LYS A 38 5.23 -7.99 14.54
CA LYS A 38 4.97 -9.06 13.58
C LYS A 38 5.38 -10.40 14.21
N ARG A 39 4.51 -11.40 14.10
CA ARG A 39 4.82 -12.78 14.46
C ARG A 39 4.47 -13.70 13.31
N ILE A 40 5.26 -14.75 13.10
CA ILE A 40 4.93 -15.79 12.12
C ILE A 40 3.67 -16.51 12.61
N LEU A 41 2.66 -16.60 11.75
CA LEU A 41 1.38 -17.23 12.09
C LEU A 41 1.41 -18.75 11.91
N VAL A 42 2.12 -19.24 10.89
CA VAL A 42 2.23 -20.66 10.54
C VAL A 42 3.71 -20.95 10.21
N SER A 43 4.45 -21.44 11.19
CA SER A 43 5.93 -21.53 11.13
C SER A 43 6.46 -22.61 10.20
N ASP A 44 5.70 -23.67 9.98
CA ASP A 44 6.02 -24.77 9.06
C ASP A 44 5.72 -24.42 7.59
N ARG A 45 5.00 -23.32 7.33
CA ARG A 45 4.62 -22.88 5.98
C ARG A 45 5.07 -21.45 5.67
N VAL A 46 6.22 -21.05 6.21
CA VAL A 46 6.85 -19.78 5.82
C VAL A 46 7.16 -19.83 4.33
N ARG A 47 6.64 -18.86 3.58
CA ARG A 47 6.86 -18.77 2.12
C ARG A 47 8.35 -18.70 1.83
N GLN A 48 8.81 -19.56 0.93
CA GLN A 48 10.16 -19.53 0.37
C GLN A 48 10.09 -19.07 -1.09
N VAL A 49 11.14 -18.40 -1.57
CA VAL A 49 11.29 -18.04 -2.98
C VAL A 49 12.15 -19.12 -3.63
N ASN A 50 11.52 -20.19 -4.11
CA ASN A 50 12.21 -21.35 -4.69
C ASN A 50 12.31 -21.21 -6.21
N GLY A 51 13.46 -20.79 -6.74
CA GLY A 51 13.73 -20.76 -8.19
C GLY A 51 12.74 -19.93 -9.03
N SER A 52 11.97 -19.03 -8.41
CA SER A 52 10.91 -18.28 -9.08
C SER A 52 11.47 -16.95 -9.59
N PHE A 53 11.19 -16.66 -10.86
CA PHE A 53 11.46 -15.36 -11.48
C PHE A 53 10.31 -14.37 -11.28
N ALA A 54 9.17 -14.83 -10.73
CA ALA A 54 8.01 -14.00 -10.44
C ALA A 54 8.21 -13.29 -9.09
N PHE A 55 8.53 -12.00 -9.13
CA PHE A 55 8.55 -11.14 -7.94
C PHE A 55 7.77 -9.86 -8.20
N ILE A 56 7.14 -9.34 -7.15
CA ILE A 56 6.49 -8.04 -7.18
C ILE A 56 7.33 -7.12 -6.29
N PRO A 57 7.95 -6.06 -6.84
CA PRO A 57 8.70 -5.10 -6.05
C PRO A 57 7.83 -4.53 -4.93
N HIS A 58 8.38 -4.34 -3.72
CA HIS A 58 7.65 -3.67 -2.63
C HIS A 58 7.17 -2.26 -3.04
N ARG A 59 7.89 -1.60 -3.95
CA ARG A 59 7.51 -0.31 -4.53
C ARG A 59 6.21 -0.34 -5.34
N PHE A 60 5.75 -1.51 -5.78
CA PHE A 60 4.41 -1.65 -6.36
C PHE A 60 3.30 -1.24 -5.38
N LEU A 61 3.48 -1.57 -4.10
CA LEU A 61 2.57 -1.14 -3.04
C LEU A 61 2.92 0.27 -2.55
N SER A 62 4.17 0.50 -2.13
CA SER A 62 4.55 1.77 -1.50
C SER A 62 4.56 2.96 -2.46
N GLY A 63 4.68 2.72 -3.77
CA GLY A 63 4.65 3.73 -4.82
C GLY A 63 3.26 3.98 -5.42
N GLY A 64 2.19 3.44 -4.83
CA GLY A 64 0.81 3.75 -5.22
C GLY A 64 0.26 3.00 -6.43
N PHE A 65 1.06 2.20 -7.13
CA PHE A 65 0.62 1.44 -8.31
C PHE A 65 -0.60 0.57 -8.01
N LEU A 66 -0.55 -0.20 -6.92
CA LEU A 66 -1.65 -1.09 -6.54
C LEU A 66 -2.99 -0.34 -6.39
N ALA A 67 -2.96 0.86 -5.79
CA ALA A 67 -4.17 1.68 -5.59
C ALA A 67 -4.63 2.39 -6.87
N SER A 68 -3.71 2.64 -7.80
CA SER A 68 -3.99 3.33 -9.06
C SER A 68 -4.61 2.45 -10.15
N LEU A 69 -4.57 1.12 -9.97
CA LEU A 69 -5.03 0.15 -10.95
C LEU A 69 -6.43 -0.38 -10.63
N SER A 70 -7.21 -0.62 -11.67
CA SER A 70 -8.49 -1.32 -11.58
C SER A 70 -8.31 -2.78 -11.19
N ARG A 71 -9.41 -3.42 -10.78
CA ARG A 71 -9.39 -4.86 -10.44
C ARG A 71 -8.87 -5.72 -11.60
N VAL A 72 -9.32 -5.44 -12.83
CA VAL A 72 -8.93 -6.25 -14.00
C VAL A 72 -7.48 -5.98 -14.39
N GLU A 73 -7.02 -4.73 -14.30
CA GLU A 73 -5.60 -4.36 -14.48
C GLU A 73 -4.70 -5.11 -13.49
N LEU A 74 -5.08 -5.17 -12.21
CA LEU A 74 -4.35 -5.92 -11.18
C LEU A 74 -4.32 -7.43 -11.47
N LEU A 75 -5.46 -8.02 -11.83
CA LEU A 75 -5.54 -9.44 -12.16
C LEU A 75 -4.64 -9.79 -13.35
N LEU A 76 -4.70 -8.98 -14.42
CA LEU A 76 -3.87 -9.17 -15.60
C LEU A 76 -2.38 -8.99 -15.28
N TYR A 77 -2.02 -7.92 -14.56
CA TYR A 77 -0.63 -7.65 -14.20
C TYR A 77 -0.05 -8.78 -13.34
N PHE A 78 -0.74 -9.22 -12.30
CA PHE A 78 -0.27 -10.32 -11.46
C PHE A 78 -0.21 -11.66 -12.19
N PHE A 79 -1.17 -11.92 -13.09
CA PHE A 79 -1.11 -13.09 -13.96
C PHE A 79 0.18 -13.09 -14.79
N LEU A 80 0.48 -11.97 -15.46
CA LEU A 80 1.68 -11.84 -16.27
C LEU A 80 2.96 -11.97 -15.44
N VAL A 81 3.03 -11.33 -14.26
CA VAL A 81 4.18 -11.49 -13.34
C VAL A 81 4.44 -12.96 -12.99
N VAL A 82 3.37 -13.75 -12.76
CA VAL A 82 3.50 -15.18 -12.44
C VAL A 82 3.83 -16.02 -13.67
N ALA A 83 3.29 -15.66 -14.83
CA ALA A 83 3.43 -16.40 -16.08
C ALA A 83 4.73 -16.10 -16.84
N SER A 84 5.43 -15.04 -16.48
CA SER A 84 6.62 -14.56 -17.17
C SER A 84 7.91 -15.27 -16.76
N ASP A 85 8.87 -15.32 -17.68
CA ASP A 85 10.22 -15.78 -17.42
C ASP A 85 11.10 -14.72 -16.72
N ARG A 86 12.41 -14.98 -16.62
CA ARG A 86 13.39 -14.07 -16.00
C ARG A 86 13.55 -12.70 -16.67
N TYR A 87 13.04 -12.54 -17.89
CA TYR A 87 13.06 -11.29 -18.65
C TYR A 87 11.70 -10.59 -18.64
N GLY A 88 10.73 -11.13 -17.89
CA GLY A 88 9.37 -10.63 -17.87
C GLY A 88 8.54 -11.12 -19.04
N LEU A 89 9.00 -12.09 -19.84
CA LEU A 89 8.35 -12.48 -21.10
C LEU A 89 7.31 -13.58 -20.95
N SER A 90 6.16 -13.45 -21.63
CA SER A 90 5.07 -14.44 -21.61
C SER A 90 4.30 -14.55 -22.93
N TYR A 91 4.03 -15.78 -23.39
CA TYR A 91 3.30 -16.10 -24.63
C TYR A 91 1.82 -16.46 -24.42
N TYR A 92 1.23 -16.11 -23.27
CA TYR A 92 -0.17 -16.45 -23.03
C TYR A 92 -1.11 -15.69 -23.98
N GLY A 93 -1.94 -16.46 -24.69
CA GLY A 93 -2.93 -15.91 -25.61
C GLY A 93 -4.13 -15.30 -24.88
N ARG A 94 -4.74 -14.28 -25.51
CA ARG A 94 -5.95 -13.59 -25.03
C ARG A 94 -7.01 -14.55 -24.48
N ASN A 95 -7.43 -15.54 -25.28
CA ASN A 95 -8.54 -16.43 -24.91
C ASN A 95 -8.24 -17.24 -23.63
N SER A 96 -6.99 -17.68 -23.48
CA SER A 96 -6.54 -18.37 -22.27
C SER A 96 -6.56 -17.44 -21.06
N ILE A 97 -6.08 -16.21 -21.22
CA ILE A 97 -6.09 -15.19 -20.15
C ILE A 97 -7.52 -14.87 -19.73
N CYS A 98 -8.40 -14.55 -20.68
CA CYS A 98 -9.80 -14.23 -20.40
C CYS A 98 -10.51 -15.39 -19.66
N SER A 99 -10.25 -16.63 -20.09
CA SER A 99 -10.81 -17.83 -19.46
C SER A 99 -10.30 -18.03 -18.03
N ILE A 100 -8.97 -17.93 -17.81
CA ILE A 100 -8.36 -18.13 -16.48
C ILE A 100 -8.78 -17.04 -15.49
N LEU A 101 -8.82 -15.79 -15.94
CA LEU A 101 -9.16 -14.64 -15.09
C LEU A 101 -10.68 -14.44 -14.96
N ASN A 102 -11.48 -15.16 -15.75
CA ASN A 102 -12.92 -15.01 -15.85
C ASN A 102 -13.34 -13.54 -16.11
N VAL A 103 -12.75 -12.96 -17.14
CA VAL A 103 -13.02 -11.58 -17.60
C VAL A 103 -13.48 -11.57 -19.05
N SER A 104 -14.29 -10.59 -19.42
CA SER A 104 -14.70 -10.40 -20.82
C SER A 104 -13.53 -9.95 -21.69
N GLU A 105 -13.67 -10.11 -23.01
CA GLU A 105 -12.66 -9.62 -23.95
C GLU A 105 -12.49 -8.09 -23.90
N ASP A 106 -13.57 -7.34 -23.69
CA ASP A 106 -13.54 -5.88 -23.61
C ASP A 106 -12.80 -5.40 -22.36
N GLU A 107 -13.08 -6.03 -21.21
CA GLU A 107 -12.36 -5.76 -19.96
C GLU A 107 -10.87 -6.08 -20.08
N TYR A 108 -10.54 -7.22 -20.71
CA TYR A 108 -9.15 -7.57 -20.98
C TYR A 108 -8.47 -6.55 -21.90
N CYS A 109 -9.11 -6.16 -23.02
CA CYS A 109 -8.50 -5.21 -23.97
C CYS A 109 -8.26 -3.87 -23.29
N SER A 110 -9.27 -3.37 -22.56
CA SER A 110 -9.16 -2.12 -21.81
C SER A 110 -8.02 -2.20 -20.78
N ALA A 111 -7.98 -3.25 -19.95
CA ALA A 111 -6.94 -3.42 -18.95
C ALA A 111 -5.54 -3.54 -19.55
N ARG A 112 -5.37 -4.30 -20.64
CA ARG A 112 -4.10 -4.40 -21.37
C ARG A 112 -3.64 -3.02 -21.85
N ASP A 113 -4.53 -2.28 -22.50
CA ASP A 113 -4.18 -0.98 -23.09
C ASP A 113 -3.84 0.05 -22.00
N GLN A 114 -4.52 -0.01 -20.85
CA GLN A 114 -4.18 0.83 -19.69
C GLN A 114 -2.84 0.44 -19.04
N LEU A 115 -2.52 -0.85 -18.93
CA LEU A 115 -1.23 -1.31 -18.42
C LEU A 115 -0.07 -0.91 -19.36
N ILE A 116 -0.29 -0.92 -20.68
CA ILE A 116 0.66 -0.41 -21.67
C ILE A 116 0.83 1.11 -21.51
N ALA A 117 -0.28 1.85 -21.44
CA ALA A 117 -0.25 3.30 -21.26
C ALA A 117 0.42 3.73 -19.94
N GLY A 118 0.33 2.88 -18.90
CA GLY A 118 0.98 3.07 -17.61
C GLY A 118 2.44 2.63 -17.54
N ASP A 119 3.04 2.17 -18.66
CA ASP A 119 4.41 1.66 -18.74
C ASP A 119 4.69 0.48 -17.78
N LEU A 120 3.68 -0.37 -17.56
CA LEU A 120 3.78 -1.54 -16.70
C LEU A 120 4.02 -2.83 -17.49
N ILE A 121 3.56 -2.86 -18.74
CA ILE A 121 3.77 -3.97 -19.67
C ILE A 121 4.05 -3.45 -21.09
N ALA A 122 4.75 -4.23 -21.89
CA ALA A 122 4.78 -4.11 -23.34
C ALA A 122 4.08 -5.32 -24.00
N PHE A 123 3.49 -5.12 -25.17
CA PHE A 123 2.82 -6.18 -25.93
C PHE A 123 2.96 -5.94 -27.43
N ASP A 124 3.42 -6.95 -28.18
CA ASP A 124 3.63 -6.85 -29.63
C ASP A 124 2.51 -7.49 -30.48
N GLY A 125 1.46 -8.00 -29.84
CA GLY A 125 0.39 -8.78 -30.49
C GLY A 125 0.45 -10.27 -30.18
N SER A 126 1.62 -10.79 -29.77
CA SER A 126 1.86 -12.20 -29.47
C SER A 126 2.61 -12.45 -28.17
N LEU A 127 3.49 -11.52 -27.78
CA LEU A 127 4.40 -11.62 -26.65
C LEU A 127 4.17 -10.44 -25.70
N PHE A 128 4.01 -10.77 -24.43
CA PHE A 128 4.02 -9.81 -23.34
C PHE A 128 5.41 -9.67 -22.76
N GLN A 129 5.75 -8.46 -22.31
CA GLN A 129 6.84 -8.21 -21.38
C GLN A 129 6.33 -7.43 -20.17
N VAL A 130 6.57 -7.92 -18.96
CA VAL A 130 6.42 -7.14 -17.73
C VAL A 130 7.63 -6.23 -17.58
N LEU A 131 7.38 -4.93 -17.46
CA LEU A 131 8.44 -3.92 -17.44
C LEU A 131 8.93 -3.64 -16.02
N GLU A 132 10.09 -3.01 -15.93
CA GLU A 132 10.50 -2.36 -14.70
C GLU A 132 9.49 -1.26 -14.35
N LEU A 133 9.03 -1.21 -13.09
CA LEU A 133 8.07 -0.17 -12.69
C LEU A 133 8.67 1.23 -12.89
N PRO A 134 7.91 2.21 -13.41
CA PRO A 134 8.39 3.57 -13.56
C PRO A 134 8.65 4.24 -12.20
N ALA A 135 9.27 5.42 -12.21
CA ALA A 135 9.64 6.14 -10.97
C ALA A 135 8.43 6.48 -10.08
N SER A 136 7.28 6.73 -10.69
CA SER A 136 6.02 7.05 -10.01
C SER A 136 4.85 6.47 -10.79
N SER A 137 3.75 6.17 -10.10
CA SER A 137 2.51 5.81 -10.79
C SER A 137 2.04 7.01 -11.62
N VAL A 138 1.87 6.83 -12.94
CA VAL A 138 1.46 7.89 -13.88
C VAL A 138 0.06 8.44 -13.57
N ARG A 139 -0.73 7.72 -12.78
CA ARG A 139 -2.11 8.05 -12.42
C ARG A 139 -2.19 8.60 -10.99
N GLU A 140 -1.70 9.82 -10.77
CA GLU A 140 -2.06 10.60 -9.58
C GLU A 140 -3.49 11.14 -9.75
N GLY A 141 -4.48 10.47 -9.14
CA GLY A 141 -5.83 11.02 -9.09
C GLY A 141 -6.90 9.95 -8.88
N GLY A 142 -7.18 9.62 -7.62
CA GLY A 142 -8.27 8.69 -7.33
C GLY A 142 -8.41 8.22 -5.90
N ILE A 143 -8.05 9.02 -4.88
CA ILE A 143 -8.65 8.85 -3.55
C ILE A 143 -9.75 9.90 -3.44
N ARG A 144 -10.99 9.46 -3.56
CA ARG A 144 -12.17 10.14 -3.01
C ARG A 144 -12.91 9.13 -2.15
#